data_AF-A0A9D2IYS2-F1
#
_entry.id   AF-A0A9D2IYS2-F1
#
_cell.length_a   1.000
_cell.length_b   1.000
_cell.length_c   1.000
_cell.angle_alpha   90.00
_cell.angle_beta   90.00
_cell.angle_gamma   90.00
#
_symmetry.space_group_name_H-M   'P 1'
#
loop_
_entity.id
_entity.type
_entity.pdbx_description
1 polymer ?
#
loop_
_entity_poly.entity_id
_entity_poly.type
_entity_poly.pdbx_seq_one_letter_code
_entity_poly.pdbx_strand_id
1 'polypeptide(L)' 'MPKDKLIQTAVRVERDQLSHGRLIHVVSLFPEDGKCTPEDKLKTLIDMDLKKEKQCA' A
#
# COMPACT_ATOMS: atom_id res chain seq x y z
N MET A 1 2.38 -15.10 15.86
CA MET A 1 1.51 -14.90 14.69
C MET A 1 2.35 -14.31 13.57
N PRO A 2 2.55 -15.01 12.43
CA PRO A 2 3.46 -14.55 11.38
C PRO A 2 2.94 -13.28 10.71
N LYS A 3 3.78 -12.23 10.65
CA LYS A 3 3.48 -10.90 10.12
C LYS A 3 3.27 -10.87 8.60
N ASP A 4 3.61 -11.97 7.93
CA ASP A 4 3.55 -12.13 6.48
C ASP A 4 2.13 -12.35 5.94
N LYS A 5 1.16 -12.63 6.83
CA LYS A 5 -0.26 -12.80 6.44
C LYS A 5 -1.02 -11.50 6.23
N LEU A 6 -0.50 -10.35 6.67
CA LEU A 6 -1.19 -9.07 6.49
C LEU A 6 -1.13 -8.57 5.03
N ILE A 7 -0.12 -9.01 4.27
CA ILE A 7 0.05 -8.67 2.85
C ILE A 7 -0.81 -9.56 1.94
N GLN A 8 -1.33 -10.69 2.46
CA GLN A 8 -2.13 -11.63 1.66
C GLN A 8 -3.60 -11.21 1.43
N THR A 9 -4.09 -10.13 2.06
CA THR A 9 -5.51 -9.73 1.99
C THR A 9 -5.67 -8.22 1.73
N ALA A 10 -4.92 -7.69 0.77
CA ALA A 10 -5.09 -6.33 0.28
C ALA A 10 -5.44 -6.35 -1.21
N VAL A 11 -6.56 -5.74 -1.56
CA VAL A 11 -6.98 -5.54 -2.95
C VAL A 11 -6.19 -4.36 -3.51
N ARG A 12 -5.27 -4.65 -4.43
CA ARG A 12 -4.52 -3.64 -5.18
C ARG A 12 -5.32 -3.26 -6.43
N VAL A 13 -5.59 -1.97 -6.59
CA VAL A 13 -6.27 -1.41 -7.77
C VAL A 13 -5.36 -0.37 -8.40
N GLU A 14 -5.04 -0.58 -9.67
CA GLU A 14 -4.19 0.31 -10.46
C GLU A 14 -4.99 0.89 -11.61
N ARG A 15 -4.83 2.18 -11.85
CA ARG A 15 -5.47 2.87 -12.97
C ARG A 15 -4.69 4.10 -13.40
N ASP A 16 -4.78 4.42 -14.67
CA ASP A 16 -4.29 5.67 -15.20
C ASP A 16 -5.42 6.69 -15.27
N GLN A 17 -5.18 7.87 -14.71
CA GLN A 17 -6.12 8.98 -14.71
C GLN A 17 -5.54 10.15 -15.49
N LEU A 18 -6.23 10.58 -16.54
CA LEU A 18 -5.90 11.81 -17.25
C LEU A 18 -6.52 12.99 -16.50
N SER A 19 -5.69 13.93 -16.03
CA SER A 19 -6.14 15.15 -15.37
C SER A 19 -5.32 16.34 -15.85
N HIS A 20 -5.98 17.40 -16.31
CA HIS A 20 -5.32 18.61 -16.84
C HIS A 20 -4.23 18.32 -17.89
N GLY A 21 -4.46 17.33 -18.77
CA GLY A 21 -3.50 16.93 -19.80
C GLY A 21 -2.30 16.14 -19.29
N ARG A 22 -2.29 15.74 -18.01
CA ARG A 22 -1.26 14.88 -17.41
C ARG A 22 -1.83 13.51 -17.12
N LEU A 23 -1.08 12.47 -17.48
CA LEU A 23 -1.39 11.10 -17.09
C LEU A 23 -0.86 10.86 -15.68
N ILE A 24 -1.74 10.43 -14.78
CA ILE A 24 -1.43 10.17 -13.37
C ILE A 24 -1.64 8.68 -13.13
N HIS A 25 -0.58 7.98 -12.75
CA HIS A 25 -0.67 6.59 -12.36
C HIS A 25 -1.13 6.48 -10.90
N VAL A 26 -2.33 5.98 -10.68
CA VAL A 26 -2.96 5.90 -9.36
C VAL A 26 -2.94 4.45 -8.89
N VAL A 27 -2.25 4.21 -7.77
CA VAL A 27 -2.23 2.91 -7.08
C VAL A 27 -3.01 3.04 -5.79
N SER A 28 -4.08 2.27 -5.65
CA SER A 28 -4.90 2.20 -4.44
C SER A 28 -4.75 0.83 -3.78
N LEU A 29 -4.57 0.83 -2.46
CA LEU A 29 -4.52 -0.37 -1.63
C LEU A 29 -5.73 -0.36 -0.70
N PHE A 30 -6.64 -1.31 -0.91
CA PHE A 30 -7.81 -1.49 -0.06
C PHE A 30 -7.62 -2.75 0.80
N PRO A 31 -7.90 -2.67 2.11
CA PRO A 31 -8.00 -3.87 2.92
C PRO A 31 -9.19 -4.72 2.46
N GLU A 32 -8.98 -6.00 2.23
CA GLU A 32 -10.00 -6.89 1.65
C GLU A 32 -11.24 -7.04 2.55
N ASP A 33 -11.07 -6.90 3.87
CA ASP A 33 -12.15 -7.07 4.84
C ASP A 33 -12.71 -5.76 5.45
N GLY A 34 -12.26 -4.58 5.01
CA GLY A 34 -12.63 -3.31 5.68
C GLY A 34 -12.23 -3.20 7.16
N LYS A 35 -11.54 -4.22 7.71
CA LYS A 35 -11.12 -4.35 9.11
C LYS A 35 -9.77 -3.70 9.41
N CYS A 36 -9.06 -3.20 8.41
CA CYS A 36 -7.75 -2.59 8.61
C CYS A 36 -7.91 -1.23 9.28
N THR A 37 -7.46 -1.15 10.53
CA THR A 37 -7.56 0.08 11.31
C THR A 37 -6.56 1.12 10.78
N PRO A 38 -6.74 2.41 11.08
CA PRO A 38 -5.74 3.43 10.78
C PRO A 38 -4.34 3.08 11.30
N GLU A 39 -4.25 2.36 12.43
CA GLU A 39 -2.95 1.91 12.96
C GLU A 39 -2.29 0.85 12.09
N ASP A 40 -3.06 -0.09 11.53
CA ASP A 40 -2.53 -1.11 10.62
C ASP A 40 -1.98 -0.48 9.33
N LYS A 41 -2.65 0.56 8.83
CA LYS A 41 -2.17 1.37 7.69
C LYS A 41 -0.87 2.09 8.03
N LEU A 42 -0.79 2.72 9.20
CA LEU A 42 0.41 3.45 9.63
C LEU A 42 1.61 2.51 9.78
N LYS A 43 1.42 1.34 10.39
CA LYS A 43 2.47 0.31 10.50
C LYS A 43 2.98 -0.14 9.14
N THR A 44 2.06 -0.35 8.19
CA THR A 44 2.42 -0.75 6.83
C THR A 44 3.25 0.32 6.13
N LEU A 45 2.90 1.61 6.27
CA LEU A 45 3.68 2.71 5.69
C LEU A 45 5.09 2.80 6.29
N ILE A 46 5.22 2.62 7.61
CA ILE A 46 6.52 2.61 8.30
C ILE A 46 7.37 1.42 7.84
N ASP A 47 6.79 0.22 7.75
CA ASP A 47 7.50 -0.98 7.31
C ASP A 47 7.97 -0.85 5.84
N MET A 48 7.19 -0.19 4.98
CA MET A 48 7.57 0.09 3.60
C MET A 48 8.75 1.06 3.51
N ASP A 49 8.79 2.09 4.36
CA ASP A 49 9.87 3.07 4.40
C ASP A 49 11.17 2.44 4.92
N LEU A 50 11.08 1.68 6.01
CA LEU A 50 12.21 0.90 6.55
C LEU A 50 12.74 -0.14 5.56
N LYS A 51 11.87 -0.73 4.74
CA LYS A 51 12.29 -1.67 3.69
C LYS A 51 12.97 -0.96 2.52
N LYS A 52 12.58 0.29 2.22
CA LYS A 52 13.23 1.11 1.21
C LYS A 52 14.65 1.50 1.60
N GLU A 53 14.87 1.87 2.86
CA GLU A 53 16.23 2.12 3.36
C GLU A 53 17.14 0.88 3.24
N LYS A 54 16.57 -0.33 3.38
CA LYS A 54 17.33 -1.59 3.21
C LYS A 54 17.58 -1.98 1.75
N GLN A 55 16.92 -1.35 0.79
CA GLN A 55 17.12 -1.56 -0.65
C GLN A 55 17.99 -0.44 -1.28
N CYS A 56 18.21 0.65 -0.56
CA CYS A 56 19.21 1.67 -0.88
C CYS A 56 20.50 1.41 -0.09
N ALA A 57 21.17 0.29 -0.39
CA ALA A 57 22.54 0.00 -0.01
C ALA A 57 23.23 -0.80 -1.11
#